data_AF-A0A5C7JEC5-F1
#
_entry.id   AF-A0A5C7JEC5-F1
#
_cell.length_a   1.000
_cell.length_b   1.000
_cell.length_c   1.000
_cell.angle_alpha   90.00
_cell.angle_beta   90.00
_cell.angle_gamma   90.00
#
_symmetry.space_group_name_H-M   'P 1'
#
loop_
_entity.id
_entity.type
_entity.pdbx_description
1 polymer ?
#
loop_
_entity_poly.entity_id
_entity_poly.type
_entity_poly.pdbx_seq_one_letter_code
_entity_poly.pdbx_strand_id
1 'polypeptide(L)'
;MYKIWIIILILIAVVVMGIFLNISHDQNIPKIGKGEISTLQQKYKRFYSMNTMNKIIRNSPNNYELGNILERYSITAYPRLKTQRSIEILKRELKEKHSSNLYTRLIKALNIQPEEQTPTLILKHENNTVIIKYGEFEMKIPSYRYDILKQYGTDNEILECAVEYASFLPKSQQWAIPLEEYKKFVEHGATIEGFASPFNSQIIRISPDLKYCSLSEYDKKFGSLGNFFDQDFGNKIVIVNPPFIEDILEKASRKCINELDKHKSKFIFYGPAWSDSAFYKLLSESKYKTSQTTLYKNTYYYEDLLNDQKIPARFNSVVFTLERL
;
A
#
# COMPACT_ATOMS: atom_id res chain seq x y z
N MET A 1 33.88 21.27 -50.56
CA MET A 1 32.94 20.25 -50.04
C MET A 1 33.53 19.38 -48.93
N TYR A 2 34.75 18.86 -49.05
CA TYR A 2 35.34 17.94 -48.05
C TYR A 2 35.45 18.50 -46.62
N LYS A 3 35.75 19.80 -46.45
CA LYS A 3 35.84 20.45 -45.13
C LYS A 3 34.51 20.52 -44.38
N ILE A 4 33.38 20.60 -45.08
CA ILE A 4 32.04 20.67 -44.47
C ILE A 4 31.65 19.31 -43.89
N TRP A 5 31.97 18.21 -44.59
CA TRP A 5 31.71 16.85 -44.11
C TRP A 5 32.51 16.50 -42.86
N ILE A 6 33.76 16.98 -42.76
CA ILE A 6 34.58 16.79 -41.56
C ILE A 6 33.96 17.49 -40.34
N ILE A 7 33.46 18.71 -40.50
CA ILE A 7 32.80 19.46 -39.41
C ILE A 7 31.51 18.76 -38.96
N ILE A 8 30.71 18.25 -39.90
CA ILE A 8 29.46 17.53 -39.59
C ILE A 8 29.77 16.23 -38.83
N LEU A 9 30.79 15.46 -39.24
CA LEU A 9 31.19 14.23 -38.56
C LEU A 9 31.69 14.48 -37.13
N ILE A 10 32.45 15.56 -36.91
CA ILE A 10 32.89 15.96 -35.57
C ILE A 10 31.69 16.34 -34.68
N LEU A 11 30.73 17.09 -35.21
CA LEU A 11 29.51 17.46 -34.48
C LEU A 11 28.67 16.24 -34.10
N ILE A 12 28.49 15.28 -35.02
CA ILE A 12 27.78 14.03 -34.73
C ILE A 12 28.52 13.23 -33.65
N ALA A 13 29.85 13.12 -33.73
CA ALA A 13 30.65 12.43 -32.72
C ALA A 13 30.51 13.07 -31.33
N VAL A 14 30.52 14.41 -31.23
CA VAL A 14 30.35 15.13 -29.96
C VAL A 14 28.94 14.92 -29.38
N VAL A 15 27.91 14.94 -30.22
CA VAL A 15 26.52 14.69 -29.77
C VAL A 15 26.34 13.24 -29.29
N VAL A 16 26.87 12.27 -30.04
CA VAL A 16 26.83 10.85 -29.65
C VAL A 16 27.61 10.63 -28.35
N MET A 17 28.79 11.23 -28.20
CA MET A 17 29.59 11.13 -26.98
C MET A 17 28.88 11.78 -25.78
N GLY A 18 28.20 12.92 -25.98
CA GLY A 18 27.35 13.55 -24.96
C GLY A 18 26.15 12.69 -24.56
N ILE A 19 25.53 11.98 -25.50
CA ILE A 19 24.45 11.03 -25.23
C ILE A 19 24.97 9.82 -24.45
N PHE A 20 26.12 9.26 -24.81
CA PHE A 20 26.73 8.15 -24.07
C PHE A 20 27.19 8.56 -22.67
N LEU A 21 27.71 9.78 -22.49
CA LEU A 21 28.07 10.31 -21.17
C LEU A 21 26.86 10.63 -20.30
N ASN A 22 25.70 10.98 -20.88
CA ASN A 22 24.45 11.16 -20.14
C ASN A 22 23.71 9.84 -19.84
N ILE A 23 23.95 8.78 -20.61
CA ILE A 23 23.35 7.46 -20.40
C ILE A 23 24.16 6.60 -19.43
N SER A 24 25.45 6.89 -19.20
CA SER A 24 26.30 6.08 -18.32
C SER A 24 26.29 6.49 -16.83
N HIS A 25 25.41 7.40 -16.38
CA HIS A 25 25.47 7.92 -15.01
C HIS A 25 24.53 7.26 -13.98
N ASP A 26 23.85 6.15 -14.30
CA ASP A 26 22.98 5.46 -13.32
C ASP A 26 23.10 3.92 -13.28
N GLN A 27 24.29 3.40 -13.57
CA GLN A 27 24.65 1.99 -13.35
C GLN A 27 26.14 1.92 -12.97
N ASN A 28 26.43 2.14 -11.67
CA ASN A 28 27.64 1.78 -10.90
C ASN A 28 28.07 2.92 -9.98
N ILE A 29 27.51 2.94 -8.76
CA ILE A 29 28.15 3.58 -7.62
C ILE A 29 28.94 2.48 -6.90
N PRO A 30 30.29 2.49 -6.94
CA PRO A 30 31.10 1.61 -6.12
C PRO A 30 30.93 1.96 -4.64
N LYS A 31 30.84 0.91 -3.82
CA LYS A 31 30.68 0.97 -2.36
C LYS A 31 31.74 1.86 -1.70
N ILE A 32 31.32 2.99 -1.17
CA ILE A 32 32.04 3.69 -0.11
C ILE A 32 31.56 3.08 1.21
N GLY A 33 32.48 2.53 2.00
CA GLY A 33 32.23 1.93 3.31
C GLY A 33 31.69 2.95 4.32
N LYS A 34 30.39 3.26 4.23
CA LYS A 34 29.58 3.90 5.26
C LYS A 34 28.80 2.78 5.94
N GLY A 35 28.89 2.68 7.26
CA GLY A 35 28.18 1.64 8.03
C GLY A 35 26.75 1.47 7.52
N GLU A 36 26.33 0.23 7.28
CA GLU A 36 25.02 -0.06 6.73
C GLU A 36 23.95 0.64 7.57
N ILE A 37 23.33 1.68 7.01
CA ILE A 37 22.18 2.35 7.62
C ILE A 37 21.14 1.25 7.79
N SER A 38 20.75 0.99 9.05
CA SER A 38 19.82 -0.09 9.35
C SER A 38 18.53 0.09 8.53
N THR A 39 17.89 -1.03 8.16
CA THR A 39 16.61 -1.04 7.43
C THR A 39 15.59 -0.11 8.09
N LEU A 40 15.57 -0.07 9.44
CA LEU A 40 14.74 0.81 10.24
C LEU A 40 15.06 2.31 10.06
N GLN A 41 16.33 2.71 10.04
CA GLN A 41 16.71 4.11 9.80
C GLN A 41 16.26 4.59 8.41
N GLN A 42 16.37 3.74 7.38
CA GLN A 42 15.90 4.07 6.03
C GLN A 42 14.37 4.20 5.98
N LYS A 43 13.64 3.29 6.64
CA LYS A 43 12.19 3.37 6.83
C LYS A 43 11.79 4.66 7.55
N TYR A 44 12.49 5.01 8.62
CA TYR A 44 12.23 6.21 9.40
C TYR A 44 12.47 7.50 8.60
N LYS A 45 13.54 7.57 7.80
CA LYS A 45 13.79 8.69 6.88
C LYS A 45 12.64 8.88 5.89
N ARG A 46 12.10 7.78 5.33
CA ARG A 46 10.93 7.82 4.44
C ARG A 46 9.69 8.33 5.18
N PHE A 47 9.40 7.77 6.36
CA PHE A 47 8.34 8.25 7.24
C PHE A 47 8.47 9.76 7.51
N TYR A 48 9.66 10.25 7.84
CA TYR A 48 9.89 11.66 8.16
C TYR A 48 9.54 12.58 6.98
N SER A 49 10.00 12.23 5.77
CA SER A 49 9.66 12.97 4.56
C SER A 49 8.14 12.96 4.31
N MET A 50 7.49 11.80 4.46
CA MET A 50 6.03 11.67 4.31
C MET A 50 5.24 12.45 5.35
N ASN A 51 5.64 12.39 6.61
CA ASN A 51 5.02 13.13 7.70
C ASN A 51 5.13 14.65 7.44
N THR A 52 6.28 15.10 6.94
CA THR A 52 6.49 16.51 6.58
C THR A 52 5.58 16.96 5.44
N MET A 53 5.41 16.15 4.39
CA MET A 53 4.44 16.42 3.33
C MET A 53 3.00 16.47 3.87
N ASN A 54 2.63 15.55 4.76
CA ASN A 54 1.30 15.56 5.38
C ASN A 54 1.05 16.80 6.23
N LYS A 55 2.06 17.28 6.99
CA LYS A 55 1.98 18.56 7.72
C LYS A 55 1.72 19.73 6.75
N ILE A 56 2.38 19.76 5.60
CA ILE A 56 2.13 20.78 4.55
C ILE A 56 0.70 20.68 4.01
N ILE A 57 0.23 19.46 3.70
CA ILE A 57 -1.11 19.22 3.15
C ILE A 57 -2.22 19.60 4.14
N ARG A 58 -2.08 19.23 5.43
CA ARG A 58 -3.08 19.54 6.46
C ARG A 58 -3.33 21.04 6.61
N ASN A 59 -2.29 21.84 6.40
CA ASN A 59 -2.35 23.31 6.45
C ASN A 59 -2.78 23.95 5.12
N SER A 60 -3.22 23.15 4.14
CA SER A 60 -3.68 23.64 2.83
C SER A 60 -5.23 23.64 2.77
N PRO A 61 -5.87 24.60 2.08
CA PRO A 61 -7.34 24.64 1.94
C PRO A 61 -7.95 23.37 1.33
N ASN A 62 -7.21 22.69 0.44
CA ASN A 62 -7.64 21.48 -0.27
C ASN A 62 -7.07 20.20 0.37
N ASN A 63 -6.95 20.14 1.69
CA ASN A 63 -6.23 19.06 2.40
C ASN A 63 -6.76 17.64 2.09
N TYR A 64 -8.05 17.49 1.79
CA TYR A 64 -8.68 16.21 1.49
C TYR A 64 -8.20 15.66 0.15
N GLU A 65 -8.35 16.44 -0.93
CA GLU A 65 -7.93 16.04 -2.27
C GLU A 65 -6.41 15.81 -2.35
N LEU A 66 -5.63 16.71 -1.74
CA LEU A 66 -4.19 16.57 -1.65
C LEU A 66 -3.75 15.33 -0.88
N GLY A 67 -4.47 14.98 0.20
CA GLY A 67 -4.25 13.76 0.94
C GLY A 67 -4.42 12.52 0.05
N ASN A 68 -5.49 12.50 -0.76
CA ASN A 68 -5.76 11.40 -1.69
C ASN A 68 -4.69 11.30 -2.79
N ILE A 69 -4.21 12.43 -3.33
CA ILE A 69 -3.10 12.46 -4.30
C ILE A 69 -1.84 11.87 -3.67
N LEU A 70 -1.50 12.31 -2.46
CA LEU A 70 -0.30 11.83 -1.76
C LEU A 70 -0.38 10.33 -1.47
N GLU A 71 -1.54 9.84 -1.05
CA GLU A 71 -1.78 8.43 -0.80
C GLU A 71 -1.64 7.59 -2.08
N ARG A 72 -2.30 7.97 -3.18
CA ARG A 72 -2.15 7.30 -4.47
C ARG A 72 -0.69 7.29 -4.95
N TYR A 73 0.00 8.41 -4.86
CA TYR A 73 1.43 8.50 -5.17
C TYR A 73 2.23 7.52 -4.32
N SER A 74 1.99 7.48 -3.01
CA SER A 74 2.76 6.66 -2.07
C SER A 74 2.56 5.17 -2.31
N ILE A 75 1.31 4.74 -2.54
CA ILE A 75 0.96 3.36 -2.87
C ILE A 75 1.56 2.95 -4.22
N THR A 76 1.42 3.81 -5.25
CA THR A 76 1.87 3.51 -6.62
C THR A 76 3.39 3.49 -6.74
N ALA A 77 4.06 4.38 -6.00
CA ALA A 77 5.51 4.51 -6.04
C ALA A 77 6.23 3.53 -5.11
N TYR A 78 5.51 2.83 -4.23
CA TYR A 78 6.10 1.85 -3.32
C TYR A 78 6.70 0.63 -4.06
N PRO A 79 7.88 0.11 -3.65
CA PRO A 79 8.80 0.61 -2.62
C PRO A 79 9.76 1.71 -3.12
N ARG A 80 9.74 2.01 -4.43
CA ARG A 80 10.66 2.91 -5.12
C ARG A 80 10.18 4.37 -5.09
N LEU A 81 9.92 4.88 -3.89
CA LEU A 81 9.65 6.30 -3.68
C LEU A 81 10.82 7.13 -4.21
N LYS A 82 10.52 8.30 -4.81
CA LYS A 82 11.51 9.26 -5.35
C LYS A 82 12.19 8.87 -6.66
N THR A 83 11.70 7.86 -7.39
CA THR A 83 12.11 7.69 -8.80
C THR A 83 11.62 8.85 -9.66
N GLN A 84 12.35 9.20 -10.71
CA GLN A 84 11.95 10.25 -11.65
C GLN A 84 10.51 10.04 -12.15
N ARG A 85 10.15 8.79 -12.49
CA ARG A 85 8.80 8.42 -12.91
C ARG A 85 7.76 8.72 -11.83
N SER A 86 8.01 8.33 -10.57
CA SER A 86 7.07 8.60 -9.47
C SER A 86 6.89 10.10 -9.22
N ILE A 87 7.96 10.88 -9.30
CA ILE A 87 7.92 12.33 -9.12
C ILE A 87 7.12 12.99 -10.25
N GLU A 88 7.27 12.54 -11.49
CA GLU A 88 6.47 13.06 -12.61
C GLU A 88 4.98 12.70 -12.49
N ILE A 89 4.62 11.53 -11.92
CA ILE A 89 3.22 11.20 -11.61
C ILE A 89 2.66 12.18 -10.56
N LEU A 90 3.36 12.38 -9.45
CA LEU A 90 2.95 13.32 -8.40
C LEU A 90 2.82 14.75 -8.95
N LYS A 91 3.78 15.16 -9.77
CA LYS A 91 3.80 16.47 -10.43
C LYS A 91 2.62 16.66 -11.36
N ARG A 92 2.28 15.65 -12.16
CA ARG A 92 1.12 15.68 -13.07
C ARG A 92 -0.17 15.86 -12.26
N GLU A 93 -0.40 15.02 -11.25
CA GLU A 93 -1.61 15.10 -10.42
C GLU A 93 -1.71 16.45 -9.67
N LEU A 94 -0.60 16.99 -9.18
CA LEU A 94 -0.59 18.27 -8.47
C LEU A 94 -0.79 19.47 -9.42
N LYS A 95 -0.21 19.46 -10.62
CA LYS A 95 -0.34 20.55 -11.59
C LYS A 95 -1.74 20.68 -12.16
N GLU A 96 -2.41 19.56 -12.40
CA GLU A 96 -3.79 19.55 -12.92
C GLU A 96 -4.78 20.15 -11.92
N LYS A 97 -4.46 20.09 -10.62
CA LYS A 97 -5.43 20.39 -9.55
C LYS A 97 -5.07 21.60 -8.68
N HIS A 98 -3.80 22.03 -8.61
CA HIS A 98 -3.33 22.98 -7.59
C HIS A 98 -2.18 23.93 -8.04
N SER A 99 -1.89 24.93 -7.19
CA SER A 99 -0.86 25.96 -7.42
C SER A 99 0.58 25.41 -7.48
N SER A 100 1.39 25.98 -8.37
CA SER A 100 2.82 25.66 -8.55
C SER A 100 3.67 25.79 -7.28
N ASN A 101 3.28 26.67 -6.34
CA ASN A 101 3.99 26.86 -5.07
C ASN A 101 3.88 25.62 -4.16
N LEU A 102 2.69 25.01 -4.08
CA LEU A 102 2.46 23.82 -3.26
C LEU A 102 3.30 22.64 -3.73
N TYR A 103 3.39 22.45 -5.05
CA TYR A 103 4.27 21.44 -5.64
C TYR A 103 5.72 21.59 -5.16
N THR A 104 6.28 22.81 -5.26
CA THR A 104 7.65 23.09 -4.83
C THR A 104 7.87 22.76 -3.35
N ARG A 105 6.89 23.08 -2.50
CA ARG A 105 6.95 22.75 -1.05
C ARG A 105 6.94 21.25 -0.80
N LEU A 106 6.11 20.49 -1.51
CA LEU A 106 6.02 19.04 -1.38
C LEU A 106 7.31 18.34 -1.88
N ILE A 107 7.87 18.78 -3.00
CA ILE A 107 9.16 18.26 -3.50
C ILE A 107 10.30 18.57 -2.53
N LYS A 108 10.32 19.78 -1.95
CA LYS A 108 11.30 20.11 -0.91
C LYS A 108 11.17 19.16 0.28
N ALA A 109 9.93 18.86 0.71
CA ALA A 109 9.67 17.94 1.82
C ALA A 109 10.11 16.49 1.56
N LEU A 110 10.09 16.02 0.30
CA LEU A 110 10.65 14.71 -0.06
C LEU A 110 12.15 14.60 0.23
N ASN A 111 12.88 15.71 0.22
CA ASN A 111 14.33 15.72 0.43
C ASN A 111 14.73 16.01 1.88
N ILE A 112 13.79 16.39 2.74
CA ILE A 112 14.06 16.63 4.16
C ILE A 112 14.47 15.32 4.84
N GLN A 113 15.58 15.36 5.56
CA GLN A 113 16.09 14.29 6.40
C GLN A 113 15.88 14.64 7.88
N PRO A 114 15.61 13.66 8.75
CA PRO A 114 15.71 13.86 10.19
C PRO A 114 17.16 14.18 10.59
N GLU A 115 17.35 14.81 11.75
CA GLU A 115 18.69 14.99 12.35
C GLU A 115 19.40 13.65 12.52
N GLU A 116 20.74 13.65 12.49
CA GLU A 116 21.56 12.42 12.41
C GLU A 116 21.46 11.48 13.64
N GLN A 117 20.78 11.91 14.71
CA GLN A 117 20.58 11.05 15.87
C GLN A 117 19.65 9.88 15.54
N THR A 118 20.15 8.67 15.74
CA THR A 118 19.35 7.45 15.59
C THR A 118 18.37 7.38 16.75
N PRO A 119 17.04 7.43 16.49
CA PRO A 119 16.09 7.33 17.58
C PRO A 119 16.18 5.96 18.26
N THR A 120 15.76 5.92 19.52
CA THR A 120 15.56 4.66 20.27
C THR A 120 14.09 4.26 20.23
N LEU A 121 13.84 2.96 20.25
CA LEU A 121 12.48 2.43 20.42
C LEU A 121 12.00 2.74 21.84
N ILE A 122 10.80 3.29 21.95
CA ILE A 122 10.08 3.45 23.21
C ILE A 122 8.77 2.70 23.09
N LEU A 123 8.54 1.76 24.01
CA LEU A 123 7.28 1.02 24.15
C LEU A 123 6.61 1.45 25.45
N LYS A 124 5.32 1.76 25.38
CA LYS A 124 4.49 2.02 26.55
C LYS A 124 3.21 1.22 26.47
N HIS A 125 2.87 0.53 27.56
CA HIS A 125 1.61 -0.16 27.71
C HIS A 125 0.68 0.73 28.53
N GLU A 126 -0.40 1.20 27.91
CA GLU A 126 -1.37 2.11 28.51
C GLU A 126 -2.79 1.56 28.28
N ASN A 127 -3.43 1.07 29.34
CA ASN A 127 -4.75 0.43 29.27
C ASN A 127 -4.78 -0.72 28.22
N ASN A 128 -5.74 -0.68 27.30
CA ASN A 128 -5.90 -1.62 26.18
C ASN A 128 -5.12 -1.19 24.93
N THR A 129 -4.04 -0.43 25.08
CA THR A 129 -3.23 0.07 23.95
C THR A 129 -1.75 -0.04 24.24
N VAL A 130 -0.99 -0.47 23.24
CA VAL A 130 0.47 -0.40 23.20
C VAL A 130 0.87 0.75 22.29
N ILE A 131 1.64 1.69 22.84
CA ILE A 131 2.17 2.84 22.12
C ILE A 131 3.61 2.53 21.74
N ILE A 132 3.88 2.51 20.45
CA ILE A 132 5.22 2.33 19.88
C ILE A 132 5.70 3.70 19.39
N LYS A 133 6.86 4.17 19.87
CA LYS A 133 7.50 5.40 19.40
C LYS A 133 8.91 5.19 18.90
N TYR A 134 9.29 5.96 17.89
CA TYR A 134 10.63 6.02 17.33
C TYR A 134 10.90 7.41 16.74
N GLY A 135 11.53 8.30 17.51
CA GLY A 135 11.71 9.70 17.13
C GLY A 135 10.36 10.42 17.05
N GLU A 136 10.05 11.05 15.91
CA GLU A 136 8.73 11.66 15.65
C GLU A 136 7.63 10.64 15.30
N PHE A 137 7.99 9.37 15.08
CA PHE A 137 7.01 8.33 14.80
C PHE A 137 6.32 7.90 16.10
N GLU A 138 4.99 7.84 16.06
CA GLU A 138 4.16 7.25 17.11
C GLU A 138 3.01 6.47 16.45
N MET A 139 2.78 5.25 16.93
CA MET A 139 1.62 4.46 16.56
C MET A 139 1.00 3.83 17.81
N LYS A 140 -0.32 3.87 17.87
CA LYS A 140 -1.13 3.21 18.90
C LYS A 140 -1.67 1.91 18.30
N ILE A 141 -1.45 0.81 19.01
CA ILE A 141 -1.88 -0.52 18.60
C ILE A 141 -2.73 -1.08 19.74
N PRO A 142 -3.97 -1.55 19.50
CA PRO A 142 -4.74 -2.21 20.54
C PRO A 142 -3.98 -3.42 21.12
N SER A 143 -4.02 -3.62 22.43
CA SER A 143 -3.21 -4.65 23.10
C SER A 143 -3.43 -6.04 22.51
N TYR A 144 -4.67 -6.42 22.21
CA TYR A 144 -4.98 -7.71 21.59
C TYR A 144 -4.27 -7.90 20.24
N ARG A 145 -4.13 -6.83 19.44
CA ARG A 145 -3.46 -6.87 18.15
C ARG A 145 -1.96 -6.97 18.33
N TYR A 146 -1.41 -6.22 19.28
CA TYR A 146 -0.01 -6.33 19.65
C TYR A 146 0.34 -7.75 20.09
N ASP A 147 -0.49 -8.37 20.94
CA ASP A 147 -0.30 -9.73 21.42
C ASP A 147 -0.33 -10.76 20.29
N ILE A 148 -1.20 -10.59 19.28
CA ILE A 148 -1.18 -11.41 18.06
C ILE A 148 0.14 -11.24 17.32
N LEU A 149 0.59 -10.00 17.08
CA LEU A 149 1.86 -9.75 16.37
C LEU A 149 3.08 -10.28 17.12
N LYS A 150 3.04 -10.27 18.45
CA LYS A 150 4.08 -10.83 19.33
C LYS A 150 4.24 -12.34 19.22
N GLN A 151 3.22 -13.05 18.74
CA GLN A 151 3.35 -14.48 18.43
C GLN A 151 4.24 -14.74 17.21
N TYR A 152 4.42 -13.73 16.35
CA TYR A 152 5.17 -13.84 15.10
C TYR A 152 6.55 -13.16 15.14
N GLY A 153 6.69 -12.07 15.90
CA GLY A 153 7.89 -11.23 15.83
C GLY A 153 8.25 -10.50 17.11
N THR A 154 9.46 -9.95 17.09
CA THR A 154 10.02 -9.11 18.16
C THR A 154 9.46 -7.68 18.10
N ASP A 155 9.66 -6.90 19.17
CA ASP A 155 9.14 -5.52 19.23
C ASP A 155 9.80 -4.62 18.18
N ASN A 156 11.09 -4.86 17.90
CA ASN A 156 11.81 -4.18 16.82
C ASN A 156 11.21 -4.51 15.45
N GLU A 157 10.78 -5.75 15.23
CA GLU A 157 10.16 -6.13 13.96
C GLU A 157 8.77 -5.52 13.82
N ILE A 158 8.00 -5.44 14.90
CA ILE A 158 6.70 -4.75 14.91
C ILE A 158 6.90 -3.25 14.64
N LEU A 159 7.88 -2.61 15.29
CA LEU A 159 8.26 -1.23 15.03
C LEU A 159 8.65 -1.02 13.55
N GLU A 160 9.52 -1.88 13.02
CA GLU A 160 9.95 -1.80 11.63
C GLU A 160 8.79 -1.90 10.65
N CYS A 161 7.83 -2.78 10.94
CA CYS A 161 6.60 -2.88 10.16
C CYS A 161 5.75 -1.60 10.28
N ALA A 162 5.58 -1.10 11.50
CA ALA A 162 4.78 0.09 11.79
C ALA A 162 5.33 1.34 11.07
N VAL A 163 6.65 1.56 11.12
CA VAL A 163 7.32 2.66 10.43
C VAL A 163 7.27 2.49 8.91
N GLU A 164 7.40 1.26 8.40
CA GLU A 164 7.26 0.95 6.97
C GLU A 164 5.88 1.38 6.47
N TYR A 165 4.80 0.96 7.11
CA TYR A 165 3.43 1.35 6.75
C TYR A 165 3.19 2.87 6.87
N ALA A 166 3.69 3.50 7.92
CA ALA A 166 3.60 4.95 8.08
C ALA A 166 4.39 5.73 7.01
N SER A 167 5.33 5.07 6.31
CA SER A 167 6.12 5.66 5.23
C SER A 167 5.42 5.68 3.87
N PHE A 168 4.24 5.09 3.71
CA PHE A 168 3.45 5.19 2.47
C PHE A 168 1.92 5.23 2.67
N LEU A 169 1.40 4.95 3.87
CA LEU A 169 -0.01 5.13 4.23
C LEU A 169 -0.12 6.12 5.41
N PRO A 170 -0.12 7.43 5.14
CA PRO A 170 -0.25 8.41 6.21
C PRO A 170 -1.64 8.47 6.84
N LYS A 171 -2.63 7.79 6.24
CA LYS A 171 -3.96 7.58 6.78
C LYS A 171 -4.36 6.11 6.61
N SER A 172 -4.95 5.54 7.65
CA SER A 172 -5.65 4.27 7.60
C SER A 172 -6.95 4.45 6.81
N GLN A 173 -6.95 4.20 5.50
CA GLN A 173 -8.18 4.11 4.69
C GLN A 173 -8.62 2.67 4.44
N GLN A 174 -7.90 1.68 4.99
CA GLN A 174 -8.23 0.27 4.80
C GLN A 174 -8.97 -0.27 6.01
N TRP A 175 -10.26 0.02 6.07
CA TRP A 175 -11.14 -0.57 7.07
C TRP A 175 -11.38 -2.05 6.77
N ALA A 176 -11.33 -2.88 7.80
CA ALA A 176 -11.54 -4.31 7.70
C ALA A 176 -13.04 -4.63 7.61
N ILE A 177 -13.38 -5.72 6.91
CA ILE A 177 -14.72 -6.32 7.03
C ILE A 177 -14.88 -6.82 8.49
N PRO A 178 -16.08 -6.76 9.09
CA PRO A 178 -16.27 -7.20 10.47
C PRO A 178 -15.77 -8.62 10.74
N LEU A 179 -15.17 -8.85 11.91
CA LEU A 179 -14.60 -10.15 12.28
C LEU A 179 -15.61 -11.31 12.14
N GLU A 180 -16.87 -11.07 12.50
CA GLU A 180 -17.93 -12.09 12.42
C GLU A 180 -18.20 -12.56 10.99
N GLU A 181 -17.98 -11.71 9.98
CA GLU A 181 -18.09 -12.13 8.57
C GLU A 181 -16.89 -13.00 8.17
N TYR A 182 -15.67 -12.65 8.61
CA TYR A 182 -14.49 -13.51 8.38
C TYR A 182 -14.66 -14.88 9.02
N LYS A 183 -15.21 -14.97 10.24
CA LYS A 183 -15.48 -16.26 10.90
C LYS A 183 -16.40 -17.13 10.05
N LYS A 184 -17.52 -16.58 9.56
CA LYS A 184 -18.44 -17.29 8.65
C LYS A 184 -17.70 -17.77 7.40
N PHE A 185 -16.88 -16.94 6.76
CA PHE A 185 -16.15 -17.36 5.56
C PHE A 185 -15.14 -18.48 5.85
N VAL A 186 -14.43 -18.40 6.98
CA VAL A 186 -13.48 -19.44 7.41
C VAL A 186 -14.19 -20.75 7.73
N GLU A 187 -15.36 -20.72 8.38
CA GLU A 187 -16.21 -21.91 8.59
C GLU A 187 -16.62 -22.57 7.26
N HIS A 188 -16.73 -21.78 6.18
CA HIS A 188 -16.99 -22.25 4.82
C HIS A 188 -15.70 -22.52 4.01
N GLY A 189 -14.54 -22.59 4.66
CA GLY A 189 -13.26 -22.99 4.06
C GLY A 189 -12.38 -21.85 3.53
N ALA A 190 -12.72 -20.58 3.78
CA ALA A 190 -11.81 -19.47 3.48
C ALA A 190 -10.50 -19.61 4.25
N THR A 191 -9.38 -19.51 3.54
CA THR A 191 -8.05 -19.69 4.13
C THR A 191 -7.13 -18.49 3.96
N ILE A 192 -7.52 -17.55 3.08
CA ILE A 192 -6.68 -16.42 2.72
C ILE A 192 -7.49 -15.12 2.73
N GLU A 193 -6.93 -14.09 3.35
CA GLU A 193 -7.35 -12.69 3.20
C GLU A 193 -6.48 -11.99 2.14
N GLY A 194 -7.04 -11.66 0.98
CA GLY A 194 -6.31 -11.21 -0.19
C GLY A 194 -5.72 -9.81 -0.11
N PHE A 195 -6.18 -8.95 0.81
CA PHE A 195 -5.66 -7.59 0.96
C PHE A 195 -5.70 -7.18 2.43
N ALA A 196 -4.55 -7.18 3.09
CA ALA A 196 -4.41 -6.74 4.46
C ALA A 196 -2.98 -6.29 4.79
N SER A 197 -2.75 -6.04 6.06
CA SER A 197 -1.49 -5.79 6.73
C SER A 197 -1.46 -6.58 8.05
N PRO A 198 -0.31 -6.73 8.70
CA PRO A 198 -0.25 -7.33 10.05
C PRO A 198 -1.19 -6.62 11.04
N PHE A 199 -1.39 -5.31 10.87
CA PHE A 199 -2.16 -4.47 11.77
C PHE A 199 -3.69 -4.58 11.58
N ASN A 200 -4.16 -4.90 10.37
CA ASN A 200 -5.59 -4.95 10.08
C ASN A 200 -6.11 -6.32 9.59
N SER A 201 -5.24 -7.33 9.42
CA SER A 201 -5.70 -8.67 9.01
C SER A 201 -6.64 -9.27 10.05
N GLN A 202 -7.86 -9.60 9.65
CA GLN A 202 -8.83 -10.27 10.52
C GLN A 202 -8.55 -11.77 10.59
N ILE A 203 -8.08 -12.37 9.51
CA ILE A 203 -8.00 -13.83 9.39
C ILE A 203 -6.97 -14.41 10.37
N ILE A 204 -5.87 -13.70 10.66
CA ILE A 204 -4.87 -14.11 11.66
C ILE A 204 -5.37 -14.00 13.11
N ARG A 205 -6.48 -13.28 13.36
CA ARG A 205 -7.15 -13.28 14.68
C ARG A 205 -7.94 -14.56 14.90
N ILE A 206 -8.36 -15.23 13.83
CA ILE A 206 -9.18 -16.44 13.87
C ILE A 206 -8.29 -17.65 14.09
N SER A 207 -7.19 -17.77 13.32
CA SER A 207 -6.21 -18.84 13.49
C SER A 207 -4.84 -18.44 12.91
N PRO A 208 -3.72 -18.83 13.56
CA PRO A 208 -2.37 -18.54 13.07
C PRO A 208 -1.98 -19.31 11.79
N ASP A 209 -2.72 -20.38 11.46
CA ASP A 209 -2.48 -21.17 10.24
C ASP A 209 -3.03 -20.48 8.98
N LEU A 210 -3.97 -19.55 9.17
CA LEU A 210 -4.54 -18.75 8.09
C LEU A 210 -3.59 -17.65 7.67
N LYS A 211 -3.66 -17.25 6.40
CA LYS A 211 -2.69 -16.33 5.80
C LYS A 211 -3.39 -15.14 5.17
N TYR A 212 -2.65 -14.06 4.96
CA TYR A 212 -3.12 -12.90 4.23
C TYR A 212 -2.10 -12.48 3.18
N CYS A 213 -2.50 -11.67 2.21
CA CYS A 213 -1.58 -11.00 1.31
C CYS A 213 -1.45 -9.53 1.73
N SER A 214 -0.28 -8.96 1.54
CA SER A 214 0.01 -7.56 1.89
C SER A 214 0.96 -6.92 0.90
N LEU A 215 1.07 -5.59 0.96
CA LEU A 215 1.91 -4.82 0.04
C LEU A 215 3.41 -4.98 0.34
N SER A 216 3.76 -5.18 1.61
CA SER A 216 5.14 -5.20 2.06
C SER A 216 5.65 -6.63 2.23
N GLU A 217 6.75 -6.96 1.55
CA GLU A 217 7.48 -8.23 1.71
C GLU A 217 7.95 -8.47 3.15
N TYR A 218 8.16 -7.40 3.91
CA TYR A 218 8.56 -7.47 5.31
C TYR A 218 7.49 -8.18 6.18
N ASP A 219 6.23 -8.17 5.73
CA ASP A 219 5.11 -8.71 6.48
C ASP A 219 5.06 -10.24 6.48
N LYS A 220 5.89 -10.90 5.66
CA LYS A 220 6.02 -12.37 5.65
C LYS A 220 6.32 -12.94 7.04
N LYS A 221 7.07 -12.18 7.85
CA LYS A 221 7.35 -12.50 9.25
C LYS A 221 6.08 -12.63 10.09
N PHE A 222 5.04 -11.86 9.76
CA PHE A 222 3.76 -11.83 10.45
C PHE A 222 2.66 -12.65 9.74
N GLY A 223 3.04 -13.63 8.91
CA GLY A 223 2.09 -14.53 8.24
C GLY A 223 1.57 -14.05 6.89
N SER A 224 2.13 -12.99 6.31
CA SER A 224 1.80 -12.58 4.94
C SER A 224 2.36 -13.55 3.90
N LEU A 225 1.63 -13.76 2.80
CA LEU A 225 2.10 -14.44 1.59
C LEU A 225 2.89 -13.50 0.66
N GLY A 226 2.93 -12.19 0.98
CA GLY A 226 3.43 -11.15 0.10
C GLY A 226 2.32 -10.56 -0.78
N ASN A 227 2.69 -10.03 -1.94
CA ASN A 227 1.76 -9.32 -2.81
C ASN A 227 0.69 -10.24 -3.42
N PHE A 228 -0.59 -9.88 -3.27
CA PHE A 228 -1.74 -10.59 -3.83
C PHE A 228 -1.61 -10.92 -5.32
N PHE A 229 -1.04 -10.00 -6.11
CA PHE A 229 -0.94 -10.16 -7.55
C PHE A 229 0.06 -11.23 -7.98
N ASP A 230 0.99 -11.60 -7.09
CA ASP A 230 2.07 -12.55 -7.35
C ASP A 230 1.74 -13.96 -6.83
N GLN A 231 0.65 -14.13 -6.10
CA GLN A 231 0.26 -15.43 -5.52
C GLN A 231 -0.52 -16.31 -6.50
N ASP A 232 -0.38 -17.62 -6.34
CA ASP A 232 -1.25 -18.63 -6.94
C ASP A 232 -2.32 -19.04 -5.91
N PHE A 233 -3.59 -18.95 -6.29
CA PHE A 233 -4.73 -19.25 -5.42
C PHE A 233 -5.46 -20.55 -5.81
N GLY A 234 -4.81 -21.45 -6.54
CA GLY A 234 -5.39 -22.74 -6.91
C GLY A 234 -5.87 -23.55 -5.71
N ASN A 235 -7.12 -24.04 -5.78
CA ASN A 235 -7.77 -24.81 -4.72
C ASN A 235 -7.91 -24.06 -3.38
N LYS A 236 -8.03 -22.72 -3.44
CA LYS A 236 -8.23 -21.86 -2.26
C LYS A 236 -9.55 -21.10 -2.33
N ILE A 237 -10.03 -20.72 -1.15
CA ILE A 237 -11.12 -19.78 -0.95
C ILE A 237 -10.52 -18.51 -0.35
N VAL A 238 -10.65 -17.40 -1.08
CA VAL A 238 -9.96 -16.13 -0.77
C VAL A 238 -10.98 -15.01 -0.56
N ILE A 239 -10.84 -14.29 0.55
CA ILE A 239 -11.63 -13.09 0.85
C ILE A 239 -10.87 -11.89 0.31
N VAL A 240 -11.45 -11.15 -0.62
CA VAL A 240 -10.78 -10.10 -1.38
C VAL A 240 -11.42 -8.75 -1.04
N ASN A 241 -10.71 -7.88 -0.32
CA ASN A 241 -11.18 -6.54 0.05
C ASN A 241 -10.12 -5.49 -0.34
N PRO A 242 -9.97 -5.18 -1.66
CA PRO A 242 -8.92 -4.28 -2.12
C PRO A 242 -9.18 -2.85 -1.65
N PRO A 243 -8.14 -1.99 -1.59
CA PRO A 243 -8.36 -0.55 -1.41
C PRO A 243 -9.23 0.01 -2.54
N PHE A 244 -10.04 1.03 -2.24
CA PHE A 244 -11.00 1.61 -3.18
C PHE A 244 -10.33 2.54 -4.20
N ILE A 245 -9.39 1.99 -4.95
CA ILE A 245 -8.64 2.61 -6.03
C ILE A 245 -9.02 1.83 -7.29
N GLU A 246 -9.63 2.51 -8.27
CA GLU A 246 -10.21 1.85 -9.46
C GLU A 246 -9.23 0.90 -10.17
N ASP A 247 -7.99 1.34 -10.41
CA ASP A 247 -6.95 0.52 -11.03
C ASP A 247 -6.63 -0.75 -10.22
N ILE A 248 -6.64 -0.65 -8.89
CA ILE A 248 -6.38 -1.80 -7.99
C ILE A 248 -7.58 -2.74 -7.96
N LEU A 249 -8.80 -2.21 -7.89
CA LEU A 249 -10.04 -2.98 -7.95
C LEU A 249 -10.15 -3.75 -9.28
N GLU A 250 -9.87 -3.08 -10.40
CA GLU A 250 -9.88 -3.71 -11.72
C GLU A 250 -8.80 -4.80 -11.82
N LYS A 251 -7.57 -4.51 -11.42
CA LYS A 251 -6.46 -5.49 -11.44
C LYS A 251 -6.77 -6.70 -10.55
N ALA A 252 -7.34 -6.48 -9.37
CA ALA A 252 -7.75 -7.55 -8.45
C ALA A 252 -8.87 -8.40 -9.05
N SER A 253 -9.85 -7.77 -9.71
CA SER A 253 -10.95 -8.47 -10.39
C SER A 253 -10.44 -9.36 -11.53
N ARG A 254 -9.55 -8.81 -12.37
CA ARG A 254 -8.89 -9.59 -13.45
C ARG A 254 -8.07 -10.74 -12.90
N LYS A 255 -7.34 -10.53 -11.80
CA LYS A 255 -6.59 -11.60 -11.13
C LYS A 255 -7.53 -12.72 -10.69
N CYS A 256 -8.64 -12.41 -10.01
CA CYS A 256 -9.61 -13.43 -9.59
C CYS A 256 -10.15 -14.24 -10.79
N ILE A 257 -10.55 -13.57 -11.88
CA ILE A 257 -11.05 -14.24 -13.09
C ILE A 257 -9.97 -15.11 -13.73
N ASN A 258 -8.75 -14.60 -13.88
CA ASN A 258 -7.63 -15.35 -14.48
C ASN A 258 -7.24 -16.60 -13.65
N GLU A 259 -7.35 -16.54 -12.32
CA GLU A 259 -7.14 -17.70 -11.46
C GLU A 259 -8.25 -18.74 -11.68
N LEU A 260 -9.51 -18.29 -11.79
CA LEU A 260 -10.65 -19.17 -12.09
C LEU A 260 -10.58 -19.75 -13.50
N ASP A 261 -9.97 -19.09 -14.47
CA ASP A 261 -9.71 -19.68 -15.79
C ASP A 261 -8.71 -20.86 -15.75
N LYS A 262 -7.89 -20.95 -14.70
CA LYS A 262 -6.83 -21.97 -14.56
C LYS A 262 -7.14 -23.04 -13.52
N HIS A 263 -7.77 -22.66 -12.42
CA HIS A 263 -7.87 -23.50 -11.22
C HIS A 263 -9.30 -23.53 -10.67
N LYS A 264 -9.58 -24.56 -9.88
CA LYS A 264 -10.78 -24.62 -9.03
C LYS A 264 -10.51 -23.78 -7.80
N SER A 265 -11.14 -22.62 -7.71
CA SER A 265 -10.96 -21.67 -6.60
C SER A 265 -12.26 -20.93 -6.34
N LYS A 266 -12.31 -20.19 -5.23
CA LYS A 266 -13.44 -19.33 -4.89
C LYS A 266 -12.94 -17.98 -4.38
N PHE A 267 -13.56 -16.91 -4.84
CA PHE A 267 -13.25 -15.55 -4.42
C PHE A 267 -14.51 -14.87 -3.88
N ILE A 268 -14.40 -14.31 -2.68
CA ILE A 268 -15.44 -13.49 -2.04
C ILE A 268 -14.96 -12.04 -2.11
N PHE A 269 -15.41 -11.30 -3.11
CA PHE A 269 -14.88 -9.99 -3.46
C PHE A 269 -15.77 -8.86 -2.94
N TYR A 270 -15.22 -8.04 -2.06
CA TYR A 270 -15.82 -6.80 -1.56
C TYR A 270 -15.31 -5.61 -2.36
N GLY A 271 -16.22 -4.72 -2.75
CA GLY A 271 -15.88 -3.45 -3.37
C GLY A 271 -16.99 -2.42 -3.21
N PRO A 272 -16.77 -1.17 -3.63
CA PRO A 272 -17.83 -0.15 -3.66
C PRO A 272 -18.88 -0.50 -4.73
N ALA A 273 -20.15 -0.14 -4.54
CA ALA A 273 -21.19 -0.42 -5.54
C ALA A 273 -21.16 0.59 -6.73
N TRP A 274 -19.99 0.76 -7.37
CA TRP A 274 -19.79 1.63 -8.53
C TRP A 274 -20.11 0.89 -9.82
N SER A 275 -21.39 0.82 -10.19
CA SER A 275 -21.89 0.01 -11.32
C SER A 275 -21.33 0.42 -12.69
N ASP A 276 -20.84 1.64 -12.82
CA ASP A 276 -20.20 2.19 -14.00
C ASP A 276 -18.72 1.83 -14.14
N SER A 277 -18.06 1.44 -13.04
CA SER A 277 -16.63 1.10 -13.01
C SER A 277 -16.29 -0.21 -13.73
N ALA A 278 -15.05 -0.31 -14.21
CA ALA A 278 -14.57 -1.48 -14.94
C ALA A 278 -14.59 -2.76 -14.10
N PHE A 279 -14.16 -2.67 -12.84
CA PHE A 279 -14.13 -3.83 -11.95
C PHE A 279 -15.55 -4.39 -11.69
N TYR A 280 -16.54 -3.51 -11.47
CA TYR A 280 -17.90 -3.94 -11.22
C TYR A 280 -18.47 -4.69 -12.42
N LYS A 281 -18.32 -4.12 -13.62
CA LYS A 281 -18.75 -4.75 -14.88
C LYS A 281 -18.10 -6.12 -15.05
N LEU A 282 -16.76 -6.19 -14.94
CA LEU A 282 -15.99 -7.44 -15.04
C LEU A 282 -16.51 -8.53 -14.10
N LEU A 283 -16.77 -8.21 -12.83
CA LEU A 283 -17.26 -9.19 -11.85
C LEU A 283 -18.72 -9.55 -12.07
N SER A 284 -19.55 -8.55 -12.39
CA SER A 284 -20.99 -8.73 -12.60
C SER A 284 -21.33 -9.56 -13.84
N GLU A 285 -20.50 -9.47 -14.88
CA GLU A 285 -20.66 -10.16 -16.17
C GLU A 285 -19.83 -11.46 -16.24
N SER A 286 -19.02 -11.75 -15.22
CA SER A 286 -18.18 -12.94 -15.19
C SER A 286 -18.99 -14.23 -15.25
N LYS A 287 -18.58 -15.16 -16.12
CA LYS A 287 -19.13 -16.53 -16.20
C LYS A 287 -18.96 -17.34 -14.91
N TYR A 288 -18.08 -16.88 -14.00
CA TYR A 288 -17.84 -17.51 -12.71
C TYR A 288 -18.67 -16.92 -11.56
N LYS A 289 -19.43 -15.85 -11.80
CA LYS A 289 -20.25 -15.22 -10.76
C LYS A 289 -21.36 -16.18 -10.31
N THR A 290 -21.33 -16.57 -9.05
CA THR A 290 -22.37 -17.40 -8.43
C THR A 290 -23.35 -16.58 -7.60
N SER A 291 -22.91 -15.47 -7.02
CA SER A 291 -23.79 -14.55 -6.29
C SER A 291 -23.31 -13.11 -6.33
N GLN A 292 -24.23 -12.18 -6.09
CA GLN A 292 -23.98 -10.76 -5.98
C GLN A 292 -24.95 -10.17 -4.95
N THR A 293 -24.41 -9.55 -3.90
CA THR A 293 -25.20 -8.92 -2.83
C THR A 293 -24.81 -7.47 -2.69
N THR A 294 -25.79 -6.57 -2.67
CA THR A 294 -25.55 -5.15 -2.37
C THR A 294 -25.74 -4.92 -0.88
N LEU A 295 -24.73 -4.34 -0.22
CA LEU A 295 -24.80 -3.85 1.14
C LEU A 295 -25.19 -2.37 1.08
N TYR A 296 -26.38 -2.05 1.56
CA TYR A 296 -26.91 -0.69 1.47
C TYR A 296 -26.30 0.21 2.54
N LYS A 297 -25.99 1.46 2.17
CA LYS A 297 -25.47 2.47 3.10
C LYS A 297 -26.30 2.55 4.38
N ASN A 298 -25.62 2.76 5.50
CA ASN A 298 -26.18 2.82 6.86
C ASN A 298 -26.78 1.52 7.39
N THR A 299 -26.66 0.37 6.69
CA THR A 299 -27.12 -0.94 7.20
C THR A 299 -25.97 -1.87 7.61
N TYR A 300 -24.72 -1.44 7.43
CA TYR A 300 -23.52 -2.21 7.74
C TYR A 300 -22.39 -1.29 8.20
N TYR A 301 -21.29 -1.89 8.66
CA TYR A 301 -20.11 -1.18 9.12
C TYR A 301 -18.83 -1.90 8.67
N TYR A 302 -17.74 -1.16 8.68
CA TYR A 302 -16.38 -1.70 8.65
C TYR A 302 -15.71 -1.51 10.01
N GLU A 303 -14.57 -2.13 10.24
CA GLU A 303 -13.81 -2.02 11.48
C GLU A 303 -12.47 -1.31 11.24
N ASP A 304 -12.20 -0.26 12.02
CA ASP A 304 -10.87 0.32 12.17
C ASP A 304 -10.16 -0.37 13.33
N LEU A 305 -9.34 -1.36 12.99
CA LEU A 305 -8.65 -2.20 13.97
C LEU A 305 -7.50 -1.49 14.69
N LEU A 306 -7.10 -0.29 14.26
CA LEU A 306 -6.10 0.50 14.97
C LEU A 306 -6.73 1.35 16.07
N ASN A 307 -7.93 1.88 15.81
CA ASN A 307 -8.66 2.69 16.77
C ASN A 307 -9.72 1.88 17.55
N ASP A 308 -9.88 0.59 17.24
CA ASP A 308 -10.89 -0.32 17.80
C ASP A 308 -12.32 0.23 17.65
N GLN A 309 -12.62 0.75 16.46
CA GLN A 309 -13.87 1.45 16.17
C GLN A 309 -14.65 0.78 15.05
N LYS A 310 -15.98 0.73 15.22
CA LYS A 310 -16.90 0.44 14.13
C LYS A 310 -17.13 1.72 13.34
N ILE A 311 -17.04 1.62 12.02
CA ILE A 311 -17.23 2.72 11.08
C ILE A 311 -18.49 2.44 10.27
N PRO A 312 -19.62 3.10 10.58
CA PRO A 312 -20.83 2.98 9.79
C PRO A 312 -20.57 3.36 8.34
N ALA A 313 -20.89 2.46 7.42
CA ALA A 313 -20.65 2.70 6.00
C ALA A 313 -21.69 3.68 5.45
N ARG A 314 -21.23 4.81 4.90
CA ARG A 314 -22.09 5.87 4.32
C ARG A 314 -22.27 5.74 2.81
N PHE A 315 -21.76 4.66 2.23
CA PHE A 315 -21.85 4.31 0.81
C PHE A 315 -22.41 2.89 0.69
N ASN A 316 -22.81 2.49 -0.52
CA ASN A 316 -23.17 1.11 -0.79
C ASN A 316 -21.90 0.32 -1.13
N SER A 317 -21.80 -0.90 -0.63
CA SER A 317 -20.80 -1.87 -1.08
C SER A 317 -21.49 -2.98 -1.87
N VAL A 318 -20.72 -3.72 -2.64
CA VAL A 318 -21.14 -4.93 -3.32
C VAL A 318 -20.21 -6.08 -2.92
N VAL A 319 -20.80 -7.25 -2.72
CA VAL A 319 -20.10 -8.51 -2.49
C VAL A 319 -20.39 -9.43 -3.66
N PHE A 320 -19.36 -9.79 -4.43
CA PHE A 320 -19.43 -10.79 -5.47
C PHE A 320 -18.86 -12.11 -4.95
N THR A 321 -19.57 -13.21 -5.18
CA THR A 321 -18.97 -14.55 -5.06
C THR A 321 -18.68 -15.08 -6.45
N LEU A 322 -17.42 -15.44 -6.69
CA LEU A 322 -16.96 -16.06 -7.93
C LEU A 322 -16.43 -17.45 -7.62
N GLU A 323 -16.80 -18.45 -8.40
CA GLU A 323 -16.43 -19.84 -8.12
C GLU A 323 -16.30 -20.65 -9.41
N ARG A 324 -15.30 -21.54 -9.44
CA ARG A 324 -15.17 -22.59 -10.44
C ARG A 324 -15.17 -23.94 -9.74
N LEU A 325 -16.19 -24.74 -10.04
CA LEU A 325 -16.39 -26.09 -9.51
C LEU A 325 -15.47 -27.12 -10.16
#